data_AF-A0A2W5Z692-F1
#
_entry.id   AF-A0A2W5Z692-F1
#
_cell.length_a   1.000
_cell.length_b   1.000
_cell.length_c   1.000
_cell.angle_alpha   90.00
_cell.angle_beta   90.00
_cell.angle_gamma   90.00
#
_symmetry.space_group_name_H-M   'P 1'
#
loop_
_entity.id
_entity.type
_entity.pdbx_description
1 polymer ?
#
loop_
_entity_poly.entity_id
_entity_poly.type
_entity_poly.pdbx_seq_one_letter_code
_entity_poly.pdbx_strand_id
1 'polypeptide(L)'
;MLANAKSLARILNLPYFPITPTWPLLGPLGLLPLPSKWLITFHPPVAVSAGTAADPGSVMEMADSIRATVQDGVVENLMRRQRVFRG
;
A
#
# COMPACT_ATOMS: atom_id res chain seq x y z
N MET A 1 0.72 -13.42 4.01
CA MET A 1 1.71 -14.42 4.50
C MET A 1 1.37 -15.76 3.85
N LEU A 2 2.33 -16.42 3.20
CA LEU A 2 2.10 -17.71 2.52
C LEU A 2 1.94 -18.88 3.51
N ALA A 3 2.64 -18.83 4.64
CA ALA A 3 2.41 -19.64 5.84
C ALA A 3 3.35 -19.16 6.97
N ASN A 4 3.03 -19.51 8.22
CA ASN A 4 3.90 -19.23 9.39
C ASN A 4 4.52 -20.55 9.89
N ALA A 5 5.85 -20.63 9.90
CA ALA A 5 6.56 -21.78 10.44
C ALA A 5 6.61 -21.70 11.98
N LYS A 6 5.49 -22.00 12.64
CA LYS A 6 5.35 -21.92 14.12
C LYS A 6 6.40 -22.74 14.89
N SER A 7 6.90 -23.84 14.33
CA SER A 7 7.94 -24.65 14.97
C SER A 7 9.30 -23.96 14.94
N LEU A 8 9.64 -23.32 13.82
CA LEU A 8 10.90 -22.58 13.68
C LEU A 8 10.86 -21.28 14.49
N ALA A 9 9.70 -20.62 14.55
CA ALA A 9 9.46 -19.46 15.41
C ALA A 9 9.68 -19.82 16.89
N ARG A 10 9.22 -20.98 17.36
CA ARG A 10 9.44 -21.46 18.73
C ARG A 10 10.90 -21.75 19.04
N ILE A 11 11.64 -22.39 18.12
CA ILE A 11 13.08 -22.66 18.29
C ILE A 11 13.88 -21.36 18.38
N LEU A 12 13.51 -20.35 17.58
CA LEU A 12 14.20 -19.06 17.54
C LEU A 12 13.65 -18.03 18.55
N ASN A 13 12.66 -18.41 19.37
CA ASN A 13 11.96 -17.52 20.31
C ASN A 13 11.40 -16.24 19.66
N LEU A 14 10.83 -16.37 18.46
CA LEU A 14 10.21 -15.29 17.68
C LEU A 14 8.68 -15.40 17.67
N PRO A 15 7.92 -14.28 17.61
CA PRO A 15 6.46 -14.29 17.59
C PRO A 15 5.87 -14.94 16.33
N TYR A 16 6.59 -14.89 15.21
CA TYR A 16 6.28 -15.61 13.99
C TYR A 16 7.57 -15.80 13.18
N PHE A 17 7.58 -16.78 12.27
CA PHE A 17 8.65 -16.95 11.30
C PHE A 17 8.04 -16.91 9.89
N PRO A 18 8.34 -15.86 9.09
CA PRO A 18 7.74 -15.71 7.77
C PRO A 18 8.32 -16.76 6.82
N ILE A 19 7.45 -17.56 6.19
CA ILE A 19 7.83 -18.34 5.01
C ILE A 19 7.70 -17.39 3.81
N THR A 20 8.84 -16.89 3.34
CA THR A 20 8.94 -16.12 2.11
C THR A 20 9.06 -17.07 0.90
N PRO A 21 8.71 -16.64 -0.32
CA PRO A 21 8.86 -17.47 -1.53
C PRO A 21 10.28 -17.97 -1.78
N THR A 22 11.29 -17.22 -1.31
CA THR A 22 12.72 -17.50 -1.49
C THR A 22 13.32 -18.32 -0.34
N TRP A 23 12.58 -18.52 0.76
CA TRP A 23 12.96 -19.39 1.87
C TRP A 23 12.43 -20.80 1.65
N PRO A 24 13.22 -21.87 1.89
CA PRO A 24 14.61 -21.89 2.39
C PRO A 24 15.68 -21.89 1.28
N LEU A 25 15.30 -21.80 0.01
CA LEU A 25 16.18 -22.01 -1.14
C LEU A 25 17.42 -21.09 -1.15
N LEU A 26 17.26 -19.82 -0.75
CA LEU A 26 18.36 -18.85 -0.65
C LEU A 26 18.99 -18.77 0.75
N GLY A 27 18.67 -19.71 1.65
CA GLY A 27 19.08 -19.66 3.05
C GLY A 27 18.61 -18.37 3.74
N PRO A 28 19.39 -17.78 4.67
CA PRO A 28 19.04 -16.54 5.37
C PRO A 28 18.70 -15.35 4.46
N LEU A 29 19.27 -15.29 3.25
CA LEU A 29 18.94 -14.25 2.27
C LEU A 29 17.50 -14.37 1.77
N GLY A 30 16.89 -15.56 1.86
CA GLY A 30 15.47 -15.75 1.56
C GLY A 30 14.55 -14.96 2.48
N LEU A 31 15.01 -14.57 3.68
CA LEU A 31 14.22 -13.77 4.62
C LEU A 31 14.27 -12.26 4.30
N LEU A 32 15.12 -11.83 3.36
CA LEU A 32 15.20 -10.43 2.97
C LEU A 32 13.97 -10.04 2.14
N PRO A 33 13.16 -9.07 2.58
CA PRO A 33 12.06 -8.57 1.78
C PRO A 33 12.60 -7.88 0.53
N LEU A 34 11.89 -8.02 -0.58
CA LEU A 34 12.21 -7.26 -1.78
C LEU A 34 12.05 -5.75 -1.52
N PRO A 35 12.92 -4.91 -2.09
CA PRO A 35 12.81 -3.46 -1.94
C PRO A 35 11.43 -2.98 -2.41
N SER A 36 10.83 -2.07 -1.66
CA SER A 36 9.55 -1.43 -2.04
C SER A 36 9.71 0.08 -1.96
N LYS A 37 9.42 0.77 -3.06
CA LYS A 37 9.38 2.24 -3.13
C LYS A 37 7.94 2.71 -3.05
N TRP A 38 7.64 3.61 -2.14
CA TRP A 38 6.31 4.18 -1.91
C TRP A 38 6.39 5.70 -2.06
N LEU A 39 5.36 6.28 -2.67
CA LEU A 39 5.16 7.72 -2.79
C LEU A 39 3.82 8.05 -2.15
N ILE A 40 3.78 9.10 -1.34
CA ILE A 40 2.57 9.58 -0.68
C ILE A 40 2.38 11.04 -1.10
N THR A 41 1.23 11.33 -1.71
CA THR A 41 0.86 12.68 -2.17
C THR A 41 -0.37 13.13 -1.40
N PHE A 42 -0.30 14.34 -0.85
CA PHE A 42 -1.42 14.98 -0.19
C PHE A 42 -2.03 16.02 -1.13
N HIS A 43 -3.34 15.92 -1.34
CA HIS A 43 -4.10 16.86 -2.16
C HIS A 43 -4.69 17.99 -1.30
N PRO A 44 -5.12 19.11 -1.92
CA PRO A 44 -5.81 20.18 -1.22
C PRO A 44 -7.03 19.66 -0.43
N PRO A 45 -7.39 20.31 0.69
CA PRO A 45 -8.55 19.93 1.47
C PRO A 45 -9.84 20.10 0.66
N VAL A 46 -10.79 19.20 0.87
CA VAL A 46 -12.11 19.25 0.23
C VAL A 46 -13.07 20.00 1.15
N ALA A 47 -13.64 21.10 0.67
CA ALA A 47 -14.68 21.82 1.39
C ALA A 47 -16.03 21.11 1.20
N VAL A 48 -16.64 20.69 2.31
CA VAL A 48 -17.98 20.09 2.30
C VAL A 48 -18.99 21.17 2.71
N SER A 49 -19.94 21.48 1.84
CA SER A 49 -20.96 22.51 2.12
C SER A 49 -22.03 21.98 3.08
N ALA A 50 -22.65 22.91 3.83
CA ALA A 50 -23.80 22.56 4.65
C ALA A 50 -24.94 22.09 3.73
N GLY A 51 -25.41 20.87 3.94
CA GLY A 51 -26.48 20.26 3.14
C GLY A 51 -26.02 19.23 2.11
N THR A 52 -24.71 19.07 1.84
CA THR A 52 -24.23 17.98 0.94
C THR A 52 -24.73 16.62 1.41
N ALA A 53 -24.72 16.36 2.72
CA ALA A 53 -25.19 15.10 3.30
C ALA A 53 -26.73 14.89 3.23
N ALA A 54 -27.49 15.96 2.96
CA ALA A 54 -28.95 15.89 2.91
C ALA A 54 -29.46 15.46 1.53
N ASP A 55 -28.65 15.61 0.48
CA ASP A 55 -28.98 15.21 -0.88
C ASP A 55 -28.01 14.11 -1.38
N PRO A 56 -28.50 12.87 -1.61
CA PRO A 56 -27.67 11.80 -2.14
C PRO A 56 -26.98 12.13 -3.47
N GLY A 57 -27.58 12.95 -4.32
CA GLY A 57 -26.98 13.39 -5.59
C GLY A 57 -25.71 14.19 -5.37
N SER A 58 -25.78 15.20 -4.50
CA SER A 58 -24.66 16.05 -4.10
C SER A 58 -23.52 15.25 -3.44
N VAL A 59 -23.83 14.22 -2.64
CA VAL A 59 -22.80 13.31 -2.09
C VAL A 59 -22.08 12.56 -3.21
N MET A 60 -22.84 12.04 -4.18
CA MET A 60 -22.27 11.27 -5.29
C MET A 60 -21.36 12.13 -6.16
N GLU A 61 -21.82 13.34 -6.52
CA GLU A 61 -21.03 14.30 -7.30
C GLU A 61 -19.72 14.67 -6.59
N MET A 62 -19.79 14.93 -5.28
CA MET A 62 -18.59 15.20 -4.47
C MET A 62 -17.65 13.99 -4.44
N ALA A 63 -18.16 12.78 -4.23
CA ALA A 63 -17.35 11.57 -4.20
C ALA A 63 -16.66 11.30 -5.55
N ASP A 64 -17.34 11.56 -6.66
CA ASP A 64 -16.76 11.42 -8.00
C ASP A 64 -15.68 12.47 -8.26
N SER A 65 -15.86 13.72 -7.83
CA SER A 65 -14.84 14.76 -7.90
C SER A 65 -13.57 14.42 -7.09
N ILE A 66 -13.75 13.89 -5.87
CA ILE A 66 -12.64 13.41 -5.04
C ILE A 66 -11.94 12.23 -5.70
N ARG A 67 -12.71 11.28 -6.25
CA ARG A 67 -12.15 10.12 -6.96
C ARG A 67 -11.29 10.57 -8.14
N ALA A 68 -11.76 11.51 -8.96
CA ALA A 68 -11.01 12.04 -10.09
C ALA A 68 -9.68 12.66 -9.63
N THR A 69 -9.72 13.51 -8.59
CA THR A 69 -8.52 14.16 -8.03
C THR A 69 -7.48 13.14 -7.54
N VAL A 70 -7.93 12.11 -6.82
CA VAL A 70 -7.05 11.05 -6.32
C VAL A 70 -6.50 10.19 -7.47
N GLN A 71 -7.33 9.87 -8.47
CA GLN A 71 -6.90 9.11 -9.64
C GLN A 71 -5.83 9.84 -10.43
N ASP A 72 -5.98 11.14 -10.67
CA ASP A 72 -4.98 11.96 -11.34
C ASP A 72 -3.66 11.97 -10.54
N GLY A 73 -3.73 12.13 -9.23
CA GLY A 73 -2.54 12.05 -8.35
C GLY A 73 -1.85 10.68 -8.36
N VAL A 74 -2.63 9.60 -8.43
CA VAL A 74 -2.09 8.24 -8.58
C VAL A 74 -1.40 8.08 -9.94
N VAL A 75 -2.01 8.56 -11.03
CA VAL A 75 -1.41 8.52 -12.37
C VAL A 75 -0.11 9.32 -12.42
N GLU A 76 -0.10 10.51 -11.84
CA GLU A 76 1.12 11.33 -11.73
C GLU A 76 2.22 10.62 -10.95
N ASN A 77 1.88 10.01 -9.80
CA ASN A 77 2.82 9.24 -9.00
C ASN A 77 3.37 8.02 -9.76
N LEU A 78 2.55 7.34 -10.57
CA LEU A 78 2.99 6.24 -11.42
C LEU A 78 3.99 6.71 -12.47
N MET A 79 3.79 7.88 -13.07
CA MET A 79 4.73 8.47 -14.03
C MET A 79 6.04 8.93 -13.37
N ARG A 80 5.98 9.47 -12.15
CA ARG A 80 7.15 9.90 -11.39
C ARG A 80 7.97 8.75 -10.81
N ARG A 81 7.36 7.59 -10.59
CA ARG A 81 7.99 6.47 -9.88
C ARG A 81 9.16 5.87 -10.67
N GLN A 82 10.36 6.02 -10.13
CA GLN A 82 11.56 5.32 -10.61
C GLN A 82 11.50 3.82 -10.35
N ARG A 83 12.23 3.04 -11.16
CA ARG A 83 12.31 1.57 -11.06
C ARG A 83 12.79 1.15 -9.66
N VAL A 84 12.27 0.02 -9.18
CA VAL A 84 12.47 -0.43 -7.78
C VAL A 84 13.88 -0.98 -7.55
N PHE A 85 14.46 -1.66 -8.55
CA PHE A 85 15.78 -2.33 -8.44
C PHE A 85 16.94 -1.58 -9.10
N ARG A 86 16.65 -0.66 -10.01
CA ARG A 86 17.64 0.18 -10.70
C ARG A 86 17.06 1.57 -10.68
N GLY A 87 17.73 2.53 -10.05
CA GLY A 87 17.27 3.93 -9.99
C GLY A 87 17.01 4.47 -11.38
#